data_AF-A0A7L4YPP1-F1
#
_entry.id   AF-A0A7L4YPP1-F1
#
_cell.length_a   1.000
_cell.length_b   1.000
_cell.length_c   1.000
_cell.angle_alpha   90.00
_cell.angle_beta   90.00
_cell.angle_gamma   90.00
#
_symmetry.space_group_name_H-M   'P 1'
#
loop_
_entity.id
_entity.type
_entity.pdbx_description
1 polymer ?
#
loop_
_entity_poly.entity_id
_entity_poly.type
_entity_poly.pdbx_seq_one_letter_code
_entity_poly.pdbx_strand_id
1 'polypeptide(L)'
;MASRRDIYQSYQFTVQRVVSGLVLRETDPAQVPLRRLGGTMFASIMVAVIALAITGVIGVINPGGNKTWKSEGKVIVEEDTGAQFVWLKNPETGEFLLHPVLNLASGALLVGTSQIVEVSHASLEGAPRGPRLGIPDAPDSIPPTDDFLTGPWTLCSLPAQTQSGELVPSTALVVGRERSSGIPIDDSIAVVNDIEAGAVYLVWNGHRFLAADPTAVLTGLGLRDVPQIEAGTAMLTALPDGGTLAPSAPAGRGQPSSTASGLLVGQIVMTSSGSDASSYYLVLDEGLQAISEVQALITLADPTLSTAYPGAAIEAIEIPAAQANQLPHDQLGDPQFSDPPRVPPAPALVQGKTSTICASFSSGTAEIDIAVEAQVEGADTATATPQRTQNGAVLADQVLTPSGSAALVRSVMSPTAEEGPLYLVTDEGRKWAIPDDEALQSLGLTSVEPVLMPASLVARIPEGSALDKKAAGTPS
;
A
#
# COMPACT_ATOMS: atom_id res chain seq x y z
N MET A 1 73.84 20.16 72.73
CA MET A 1 73.74 19.27 71.54
C MET A 1 72.37 19.50 70.93
N ALA A 2 72.29 19.75 69.62
CA ALA A 2 71.02 19.89 68.93
C ALA A 2 70.25 18.55 69.03
N SER A 3 68.94 18.59 69.30
CA SER A 3 68.13 17.37 69.43
C SER A 3 67.90 16.75 68.05
N ARG A 4 67.56 15.44 68.00
CA ARG A 4 67.21 14.77 66.73
C ARG A 4 66.07 15.49 65.98
N ARG A 5 65.18 16.16 66.72
CA ARG A 5 64.08 16.96 66.16
C ARG A 5 64.63 18.20 65.45
N ASP A 6 65.63 18.87 66.02
CA ASP A 6 66.25 20.05 65.41
C ASP A 6 67.02 19.70 64.14
N ILE A 7 67.69 18.54 64.12
CA ILE A 7 68.36 18.01 62.92
C ILE A 7 67.35 17.69 61.82
N TYR A 8 66.21 17.11 62.19
CA TYR A 8 65.16 16.80 61.22
C TYR A 8 64.50 18.07 60.66
N GLN A 9 64.24 19.06 61.52
CA GLN A 9 63.68 20.34 61.09
C GLN A 9 64.65 21.15 60.21
N SER A 10 65.95 21.15 60.53
CA SER A 10 66.96 21.83 59.70
C SER A 10 67.15 21.16 58.34
N TYR A 11 67.07 19.82 58.29
CA TYR A 11 67.07 19.07 57.04
C TYR A 11 65.84 19.38 56.18
N GLN A 12 64.64 19.34 56.76
CA GLN A 12 63.40 19.68 56.06
C GLN A 12 63.41 21.11 55.51
N PHE A 13 63.92 22.07 56.29
CA PHE A 13 64.05 23.46 55.87
C PHE A 13 65.03 23.63 54.69
N THR A 14 66.16 22.92 54.73
CA THR A 14 67.15 22.95 53.64
C THR A 14 66.57 22.35 52.36
N VAL A 15 65.87 21.22 52.46
CA VAL A 15 65.19 20.59 51.32
C VAL A 15 64.10 21.51 50.75
N GLN A 16 63.32 22.18 51.60
CA GLN A 16 62.31 23.16 51.14
C GLN A 16 62.91 24.35 50.39
N ARG A 17 64.09 24.87 50.81
CA ARG A 17 64.78 25.96 50.10
C ARG A 17 65.30 25.52 48.73
N VAL A 18 65.87 24.31 48.63
CA VAL A 18 66.36 23.76 47.35
C VAL A 18 65.20 23.55 46.37
N VAL A 19 64.10 22.97 46.83
CA VAL A 19 62.89 22.76 46.00
C VAL A 19 62.27 24.09 45.58
N SER A 20 62.20 25.07 46.50
CA SER A 20 61.67 26.40 46.18
C SER A 20 62.55 27.16 45.19
N GLY A 21 63.88 27.08 45.33
CA GLY A 21 64.84 27.68 44.39
C GLY A 21 64.77 27.07 43.00
N LEU A 22 64.43 25.79 42.87
CA LEU A 22 64.27 25.11 41.58
C LEU A 22 62.93 25.47 40.89
N VAL A 23 61.84 25.57 41.66
CA VAL A 23 60.48 25.76 41.13
C VAL A 23 60.14 27.24 40.93
N LEU A 24 60.50 28.11 41.88
CA LEU A 24 60.16 29.54 41.87
C LEU A 24 61.35 30.44 41.47
N ARG A 25 62.55 29.88 41.31
CA ARG A 25 63.80 30.64 41.05
C ARG A 25 64.19 31.62 42.17
N GLU A 26 63.61 31.47 43.36
CA GLU A 26 63.90 32.25 44.58
C GLU A 26 64.24 31.31 45.74
N THR A 27 65.32 31.60 46.47
CA THR A 27 65.84 30.75 47.56
C THR A 27 65.17 30.99 48.92
N ASP A 28 64.28 31.98 49.02
CA ASP A 28 63.59 32.36 50.26
C ASP A 28 62.23 33.07 50.01
N PRO A 29 61.19 32.32 49.55
CA PRO A 29 59.89 32.91 49.24
C PRO A 29 59.07 33.21 50.51
N ALA A 30 58.47 34.40 50.60
CA ALA A 30 57.63 34.81 51.74
C ALA A 30 56.34 33.97 51.92
N GLN A 31 55.93 33.23 50.89
CA GLN A 31 54.79 32.29 50.94
C GLN A 31 55.18 30.98 50.27
N VAL A 32 54.73 29.86 50.84
CA VAL A 32 55.06 28.52 50.33
C VAL A 32 54.45 28.30 48.93
N PRO A 33 55.24 27.91 47.90
CA PRO A 33 54.88 27.91 46.47
C PRO A 33 53.57 27.22 46.06
N LEU A 34 53.02 26.33 46.88
CA LEU A 34 51.88 25.49 46.53
C LEU A 34 50.82 25.44 47.64
N ARG A 35 50.91 26.31 48.65
CA ARG A 35 49.97 26.29 49.79
C ARG A 35 48.53 26.54 49.34
N ARG A 36 48.33 27.41 48.34
CA ARG A 36 47.00 27.61 47.72
C ARG A 36 46.58 26.42 46.86
N LEU A 37 47.50 25.83 46.10
CA LEU A 37 47.23 24.69 45.22
C LEU A 37 46.85 23.41 45.98
N GLY A 38 47.52 23.12 47.09
CA GLY A 38 47.16 22.01 47.98
C GLY A 38 45.82 22.23 48.68
N GLY A 39 45.55 23.47 49.12
CA GLY A 39 44.27 23.84 49.73
C GLY A 39 43.09 23.76 48.75
N THR A 40 43.26 24.22 47.51
CA THR A 40 42.22 24.14 46.47
C THR A 40 41.99 22.71 46.02
N MET A 41 43.04 21.90 45.83
CA MET A 41 42.90 20.46 45.53
C MET A 41 42.11 19.73 46.62
N PHE A 42 42.46 19.95 47.89
CA PHE A 42 41.75 19.33 49.00
C PHE A 42 40.28 19.78 49.08
N ALA A 43 40.02 21.09 48.88
CA ALA A 43 38.67 21.62 48.84
C ALA A 43 37.86 21.04 47.68
N SER A 44 38.43 20.94 46.48
CA SER A 44 37.79 20.33 45.31
C SER A 44 37.47 18.85 45.51
N ILE A 45 38.41 18.08 46.09
CA ILE A 45 38.19 16.67 46.45
C ILE A 45 37.06 16.56 47.47
N MET A 46 37.04 17.42 48.50
CA MET A 46 35.99 17.40 49.51
C MET A 46 34.62 17.71 48.91
N VAL A 47 34.54 18.70 48.01
CA VAL A 47 33.30 19.01 47.28
C VAL A 47 32.86 17.83 46.42
N ALA A 48 33.78 17.17 45.72
CA ALA A 48 33.46 15.97 44.93
C ALA A 48 32.93 14.82 45.80
N VAL A 49 33.55 14.58 46.95
CA VAL A 49 33.09 13.58 47.93
C VAL A 49 31.71 13.93 48.46
N ILE A 50 31.45 15.20 48.79
CA ILE A 50 30.13 15.66 49.24
C ILE A 50 29.09 15.49 48.13
N ALA A 51 29.42 15.83 46.88
CA ALA A 51 28.52 15.65 45.74
C ALA A 51 28.18 14.17 45.52
N LEU A 52 29.17 13.27 45.58
CA LEU A 52 28.98 11.82 45.50
C LEU A 52 28.17 11.27 46.69
N ALA A 53 28.40 11.79 47.90
CA ALA A 53 27.62 11.42 49.07
C ALA A 53 26.16 11.86 48.94
N ILE A 54 25.90 13.09 48.46
CA ILE A 54 24.55 13.60 48.21
C ILE A 54 23.84 12.75 47.15
N THR A 55 24.49 12.46 46.03
CA THR A 55 23.90 11.60 44.98
C THR A 55 23.69 10.16 45.47
N GLY A 56 24.61 9.61 46.25
CA GLY A 56 24.45 8.30 46.89
C GLY A 56 23.28 8.26 47.87
N VAL A 57 23.11 9.29 48.71
CA VAL A 57 21.99 9.41 49.63
C VAL A 57 20.66 9.56 48.88
N ILE A 58 20.61 10.36 47.82
CA ILE A 58 19.41 10.50 46.98
C ILE A 58 19.05 9.16 46.33
N GLY A 59 20.03 8.42 45.81
CA GLY A 59 19.82 7.09 45.22
C GLY A 59 19.33 6.04 46.21
N VAL A 60 19.74 6.12 47.49
CA VAL A 60 19.30 5.20 48.56
C VAL A 60 17.94 5.58 49.14
N ILE A 61 17.61 6.88 49.21
CA ILE A 61 16.33 7.38 49.75
C ILE A 61 15.20 7.24 48.73
N ASN A 62 15.49 7.40 47.43
CA ASN A 62 14.53 7.15 46.37
C ASN A 62 15.02 6.03 45.45
N PRO A 63 15.12 4.78 45.97
CA PRO A 63 15.58 3.63 45.18
C PRO A 63 14.50 3.16 44.18
N GLY A 64 13.30 3.74 44.26
CA GLY A 64 12.17 3.39 43.41
C GLY A 64 12.29 4.10 42.08
N GLY A 65 12.50 3.30 41.04
CA GLY A 65 12.42 3.75 39.66
C GLY A 65 11.12 4.48 39.34
N ASN A 66 11.11 5.19 38.21
CA ASN A 66 10.05 6.09 37.78
C ASN A 66 8.66 5.44 37.98
N LYS A 67 7.74 6.03 38.76
CA LYS A 67 6.37 5.49 38.99
C LYS A 67 5.29 6.18 38.16
N THR A 68 5.67 7.17 37.34
CA THR A 68 4.74 7.96 36.51
C THR A 68 3.94 7.08 35.54
N TRP A 69 4.50 5.95 35.12
CA TRP A 69 3.81 4.95 34.29
C TRP A 69 2.48 4.43 34.86
N LYS A 70 2.27 4.50 36.18
CA LYS A 70 0.99 4.08 36.81
C LYS A 70 -0.15 5.10 36.64
N SER A 71 0.18 6.35 36.35
CA SER A 71 -0.77 7.47 36.29
C SER A 71 -0.94 8.07 34.91
N GLU A 72 0.01 7.84 34.00
CA GLU A 72 0.00 8.49 32.68
C GLU A 72 -0.98 7.87 31.69
N GLY A 73 -1.40 6.62 31.90
CA GLY A 73 -2.26 5.92 30.94
C GLY A 73 -1.61 5.92 29.56
N LYS A 74 -0.38 5.39 29.48
CA LYS A 74 0.42 5.25 28.27
C LYS A 74 0.86 3.81 28.09
N VAL A 75 1.34 3.47 26.90
CA VAL A 75 2.03 2.20 26.69
C VAL A 75 3.39 2.27 27.37
N ILE A 76 3.74 1.23 28.11
CA ILE A 76 4.96 1.19 28.93
C ILE A 76 5.98 0.34 28.21
N VAL A 77 7.16 0.91 27.94
CA VAL A 77 8.26 0.19 27.28
C VAL A 77 9.40 0.06 28.27
N GLU A 78 9.83 -1.18 28.49
CA GLU A 78 10.99 -1.47 29.34
C GLU A 78 12.29 -1.15 28.58
N GLU A 79 13.08 -0.21 29.08
CA GLU A 79 14.33 0.25 28.43
C GLU A 79 15.34 -0.89 28.23
N ASP A 80 15.39 -1.84 29.16
CA ASP A 80 16.41 -2.89 29.20
C ASP A 80 16.15 -4.02 28.17
N THR A 81 14.88 -4.30 27.86
CA THR A 81 14.49 -5.46 27.05
C THR A 81 13.60 -5.12 25.86
N GLY A 82 13.06 -3.90 25.80
CA GLY A 82 12.02 -3.48 24.85
C GLY A 82 10.66 -4.12 25.11
N ALA A 83 10.50 -4.85 26.22
CA ALA A 83 9.23 -5.48 26.56
C ALA A 83 8.14 -4.43 26.78
N GLN A 84 6.97 -4.68 26.21
CA GLN A 84 5.86 -3.74 26.21
C GLN A 84 4.78 -4.17 27.19
N PHE A 85 4.24 -3.20 27.92
CA PHE A 85 3.22 -3.42 28.94
C PHE A 85 2.14 -2.34 28.92
N VAL A 86 0.98 -2.67 29.49
CA VAL A 86 -0.09 -1.72 29.78
C VAL A 86 -0.55 -1.86 31.23
N TRP A 87 -0.88 -0.73 31.85
CA TRP A 87 -1.37 -0.67 33.21
C TRP A 87 -2.90 -0.50 33.21
N LEU A 88 -3.62 -1.61 33.39
CA LEU A 88 -5.07 -1.65 33.25
C LEU A 88 -5.75 -2.00 34.56
N LYS A 89 -6.92 -1.41 34.77
CA LYS A 89 -7.80 -1.76 35.89
C LYS A 89 -8.58 -3.01 35.55
N ASN A 90 -8.48 -4.04 36.39
CA ASN A 90 -9.33 -5.21 36.31
C ASN A 90 -10.78 -4.80 36.62
N PRO A 91 -11.74 -5.01 35.70
CA PRO A 91 -13.13 -4.62 35.91
C PRO A 91 -13.86 -5.45 36.99
N GLU A 92 -13.41 -6.68 37.26
CA GLU A 92 -14.02 -7.58 38.25
C GLU A 92 -13.52 -7.28 39.66
N THR A 93 -12.20 -7.14 39.85
CA THR A 93 -11.59 -6.93 41.17
C THR A 93 -11.39 -5.46 41.52
N GLY A 94 -11.37 -4.58 40.51
CA GLY A 94 -11.05 -3.16 40.66
C GLY A 94 -9.57 -2.86 40.89
N GLU A 95 -8.71 -3.88 40.95
CA GLU A 95 -7.27 -3.75 41.11
C GLU A 95 -6.59 -3.43 39.77
N PHE A 96 -5.50 -2.68 39.80
CA PHE A 96 -4.71 -2.45 38.59
C PHE A 96 -3.63 -3.52 38.45
N LEU A 97 -3.48 -4.04 37.23
CA LEU A 97 -2.52 -5.06 36.87
C LEU A 97 -1.66 -4.58 35.69
N LEU A 98 -0.39 -5.02 35.68
CA LEU A 98 0.55 -4.80 34.60
C LEU A 98 0.47 -5.97 33.64
N HIS A 99 -0.10 -5.72 32.46
CA HIS A 99 -0.30 -6.73 31.42
C HIS A 99 0.80 -6.62 30.38
N PRO A 100 1.55 -7.70 30.09
CA PRO A 100 2.40 -7.75 28.89
C PRO A 100 1.52 -7.65 27.64
N VAL A 101 1.98 -6.94 26.62
CA VAL A 101 1.28 -6.86 25.32
C VAL A 101 2.08 -7.51 24.19
N LEU A 102 1.39 -7.94 23.14
CA LEU A 102 2.03 -8.56 21.96
C LEU A 102 2.79 -7.54 21.10
N ASN A 103 2.21 -6.35 20.90
CA ASN A 103 2.71 -5.30 20.03
C ASN A 103 2.23 -3.92 20.48
N LEU A 104 2.83 -2.87 19.90
CA LEU A 104 2.57 -1.48 20.29
C LEU A 104 1.15 -1.07 19.93
N ALA A 105 0.65 -1.52 18.78
CA ALA A 105 -0.72 -1.25 18.33
C ALA A 105 -1.75 -1.77 19.35
N SER A 106 -1.60 -3.00 19.83
CA SER A 106 -2.47 -3.57 20.87
C SER A 106 -2.42 -2.76 22.17
N GLY A 107 -1.21 -2.37 22.60
CA GLY A 107 -1.06 -1.52 23.79
C GLY A 107 -1.76 -0.18 23.63
N ALA A 108 -1.60 0.46 22.46
CA ALA A 108 -2.19 1.74 22.14
C ALA A 108 -3.72 1.68 22.13
N LEU A 109 -4.31 0.65 21.52
CA LEU A 109 -5.75 0.40 21.51
C LEU A 109 -6.34 0.19 22.91
N LEU A 110 -5.63 -0.53 23.77
CA LEU A 110 -6.09 -0.81 25.14
C LEU A 110 -6.12 0.45 26.01
N VAL A 111 -5.07 1.26 25.89
CA VAL A 111 -4.86 2.42 26.75
C VAL A 111 -5.53 3.68 26.17
N GLY A 112 -5.73 3.74 24.86
CA GLY A 112 -6.36 4.86 24.16
C GLY A 112 -5.37 5.91 23.63
N THR A 113 -4.08 5.59 23.55
CA THR A 113 -3.05 6.50 23.03
C THR A 113 -1.82 5.73 22.55
N SER A 114 -1.18 6.21 21.48
CA SER A 114 0.09 5.70 20.96
C SER A 114 1.32 6.25 21.70
N GLN A 115 1.12 7.13 22.69
CA GLN A 115 2.22 7.66 23.49
C GLN A 115 2.83 6.57 24.37
N ILE A 116 4.16 6.55 24.41
CA ILE A 116 4.94 5.63 25.24
C ILE A 116 5.52 6.33 26.47
N VAL A 117 5.78 5.54 27.51
CA VAL A 117 6.63 5.91 28.64
C VAL A 117 7.70 4.84 28.80
N GLU A 118 8.96 5.27 28.76
CA GLU A 118 10.11 4.41 28.96
C GLU A 118 10.44 4.32 30.45
N VAL A 119 10.68 3.10 30.92
CA VAL A 119 11.01 2.82 32.31
C VAL A 119 12.04 1.70 32.41
N SER A 120 12.91 1.76 33.41
CA SER A 120 13.83 0.67 33.70
C SER A 120 13.11 -0.56 34.27
N HIS A 121 13.70 -1.73 34.13
CA HIS A 121 13.22 -2.99 34.72
C HIS A 121 12.90 -2.84 36.22
N ALA A 122 13.80 -2.19 36.97
CA ALA A 122 13.65 -1.95 38.41
C ALA A 122 12.40 -1.12 38.76
N SER A 123 11.89 -0.30 37.83
CA SER A 123 10.68 0.50 38.01
C SER A 123 9.40 -0.34 37.98
N LEU A 124 9.45 -1.53 37.35
CA LEU A 124 8.34 -2.47 37.20
C LEU A 124 8.33 -3.55 38.29
N GLU A 125 9.38 -3.64 39.12
CA GLU A 125 9.46 -4.62 40.20
C GLU A 125 8.32 -4.46 41.21
N GLY A 126 7.76 -5.60 41.63
CA GLY A 126 6.65 -5.65 42.59
C GLY A 126 5.29 -5.18 42.05
N ALA A 127 5.19 -4.81 40.77
CA ALA A 127 3.90 -4.56 40.14
C ALA A 127 3.11 -5.88 39.97
N PRO A 128 1.83 -5.94 40.38
CA PRO A 128 1.02 -7.13 40.17
C PRO A 128 0.82 -7.35 38.66
N ARG A 129 0.95 -8.60 38.21
CA ARG A 129 0.95 -8.97 36.79
C ARG A 129 -0.41 -9.55 36.39
N GLY A 130 -0.88 -9.16 35.20
CA GLY A 130 -2.02 -9.77 34.54
C GLY A 130 -1.60 -10.74 33.43
N PRO A 131 -2.56 -11.44 32.80
CA PRO A 131 -2.29 -12.23 31.59
C PRO A 131 -1.75 -11.35 30.46
N ARG A 132 -1.02 -11.97 29.52
CA ARG A 132 -0.59 -11.33 28.28
C ARG A 132 -1.79 -11.05 27.38
N LEU A 133 -1.84 -9.85 26.80
CA LEU A 133 -2.95 -9.39 25.96
C LEU A 133 -2.44 -8.99 24.57
N GLY A 134 -3.32 -8.98 23.59
CA GLY A 134 -3.05 -8.34 22.29
C GLY A 134 -3.55 -9.12 21.10
N ILE A 135 -3.39 -8.51 19.93
CA ILE A 135 -3.73 -9.06 18.62
C ILE A 135 -2.47 -9.69 18.03
N PRO A 136 -2.38 -11.02 17.83
CA PRO A 136 -1.13 -11.69 17.48
C PRO A 136 -0.45 -11.22 16.19
N ASP A 137 -1.23 -10.78 15.20
CA ASP A 137 -0.77 -10.34 13.90
C ASP A 137 -0.88 -8.82 13.70
N ALA A 138 -1.20 -8.04 14.74
CA ALA A 138 -1.17 -6.58 14.62
C ALA A 138 0.28 -6.07 14.46
N PRO A 139 0.48 -4.92 13.79
CA PRO A 139 1.82 -4.41 13.51
C PRO A 139 2.57 -4.07 14.80
N ASP A 140 3.86 -4.43 14.85
CA ASP A 140 4.71 -4.23 16.02
C ASP A 140 5.00 -2.76 16.30
N SER A 141 5.04 -1.95 15.24
CA SER A 141 5.23 -0.50 15.30
C SER A 141 4.32 0.23 14.33
N ILE A 142 3.93 1.44 14.69
CA ILE A 142 3.23 2.38 13.80
C ILE A 142 4.22 3.51 13.55
N PRO A 143 4.55 3.83 12.30
CA PRO A 143 5.51 4.87 12.02
C PRO A 143 4.96 6.25 12.41
N PRO A 144 5.84 7.25 12.60
CA PRO A 144 5.42 8.64 12.76
C PRO A 144 4.49 9.09 11.63
N THR A 145 3.60 10.03 11.93
CA THR A 145 2.60 10.53 10.96
C THR A 145 3.22 11.14 9.71
N ASP A 146 4.45 11.65 9.81
CA ASP A 146 5.19 12.25 8.68
C ASP A 146 5.72 11.20 7.69
N ASP A 147 5.80 9.93 8.10
CA ASP A 147 6.23 8.81 7.28
C ASP A 147 5.02 8.08 6.61
N PHE A 148 3.82 8.68 6.68
CA PHE A 148 2.66 8.18 5.97
C PHE A 148 2.66 8.59 4.49
N LEU A 149 2.47 7.60 3.63
CA LEU A 149 2.54 7.74 2.19
C LEU A 149 1.21 8.23 1.63
N THR A 150 1.27 9.36 0.92
CA THR A 150 0.14 9.99 0.24
C THR A 150 0.22 9.89 -1.29
N GLY A 151 1.34 9.36 -1.82
CA GLY A 151 1.59 9.22 -3.24
C GLY A 151 0.74 8.14 -3.93
N PRO A 152 0.83 8.05 -5.27
CA PRO A 152 0.10 7.05 -6.05
C PRO A 152 0.57 5.63 -5.74
N TRP A 153 -0.27 4.64 -6.02
CA TRP A 153 0.04 3.23 -5.88
C TRP A 153 0.20 2.60 -7.25
N THR A 154 1.16 1.69 -7.41
CA THR A 154 1.43 1.05 -8.70
C THR A 154 1.31 -0.45 -8.56
N LEU A 155 0.41 -1.07 -9.33
CA LEU A 155 0.31 -2.52 -9.45
C LEU A 155 0.84 -2.94 -10.81
N CYS A 156 1.76 -3.89 -10.84
CA CYS A 156 2.33 -4.39 -12.08
C CYS A 156 2.25 -5.90 -12.18
N SER A 157 2.12 -6.40 -13.41
CA SER A 157 2.44 -7.77 -13.77
C SER A 157 3.71 -7.78 -14.60
N LEU A 158 4.74 -8.46 -14.10
CA LEU A 158 6.08 -8.51 -14.65
C LEU A 158 6.57 -9.96 -14.75
N PRO A 159 7.47 -10.30 -15.68
CA PRO A 159 8.01 -11.65 -15.78
C PRO A 159 8.93 -11.97 -14.59
N ALA A 160 8.67 -13.09 -13.92
CA ALA A 160 9.50 -13.63 -12.85
C ALA A 160 10.01 -15.02 -13.23
N GLN A 161 11.27 -15.32 -12.88
CA GLN A 161 11.84 -16.64 -13.08
C GLN A 161 11.48 -17.55 -11.91
N THR A 162 10.89 -18.70 -12.21
CA THR A 162 10.68 -19.78 -11.24
C THR A 162 12.00 -20.51 -10.95
N GLN A 163 11.99 -21.40 -9.94
CA GLN A 163 13.16 -22.23 -9.62
C GLN A 163 13.58 -23.17 -10.77
N SER A 164 12.65 -23.52 -11.68
CA SER A 164 12.95 -24.32 -12.87
C SER A 164 13.50 -23.49 -14.03
N GLY A 165 13.60 -22.16 -13.89
CA GLY A 165 14.04 -21.23 -14.94
C GLY A 165 12.94 -20.85 -15.93
N GLU A 166 11.69 -21.23 -15.65
CA GLU A 166 10.54 -20.81 -16.45
C GLU A 166 10.17 -19.36 -16.12
N LEU A 167 9.85 -18.57 -17.13
CA LEU A 167 9.32 -17.21 -16.95
C LEU A 167 7.80 -17.29 -16.83
N VAL A 168 7.29 -16.87 -15.69
CA VAL A 168 5.86 -16.74 -15.42
C VAL A 168 5.55 -15.31 -14.99
N PRO A 169 4.37 -14.76 -15.29
CA PRO A 169 3.99 -13.46 -14.77
C PRO A 169 3.86 -13.53 -13.25
N SER A 170 4.39 -12.51 -12.58
CA SER A 170 4.25 -12.26 -11.16
C SER A 170 3.78 -10.83 -10.95
N THR A 171 2.95 -10.63 -9.93
CA THR A 171 2.31 -9.36 -9.63
C THR A 171 2.94 -8.69 -8.41
N ALA A 172 3.28 -7.40 -8.55
CA ALA A 172 3.86 -6.61 -7.48
C ALA A 172 3.05 -5.33 -7.28
N LEU A 173 2.55 -5.12 -6.06
CA LEU A 173 1.90 -3.88 -5.65
C LEU A 173 2.90 -3.02 -4.88
N VAL A 174 3.13 -1.81 -5.35
CA VAL A 174 3.95 -0.79 -4.66
C VAL A 174 3.04 0.30 -4.11
N VAL A 175 3.12 0.50 -2.80
CA VAL A 175 2.34 1.48 -2.05
C VAL A 175 3.07 2.81 -2.02
N GLY A 176 2.39 3.89 -2.41
CA GLY A 176 2.88 5.26 -2.27
C GLY A 176 4.01 5.66 -3.22
N ARG A 177 4.26 4.89 -4.29
CA ARG A 177 5.20 5.24 -5.35
C ARG A 177 4.61 5.00 -6.73
N GLU A 178 4.96 5.90 -7.64
CA GLU A 178 4.71 5.76 -9.07
C GLU A 178 5.74 4.82 -9.72
N ARG A 179 5.41 4.31 -10.92
CA ARG A 179 6.36 3.60 -11.78
C ARG A 179 7.58 4.47 -12.13
N SER A 180 8.74 3.82 -12.28
CA SER A 180 10.00 4.52 -12.60
C SER A 180 10.18 4.83 -14.11
N SER A 181 9.53 4.05 -14.97
CA SER A 181 9.64 4.13 -16.42
C SER A 181 8.42 3.45 -17.09
N GLY A 182 8.48 3.24 -18.40
CA GLY A 182 7.43 2.58 -19.19
C GLY A 182 6.84 3.47 -20.27
N ILE A 183 6.12 2.85 -21.20
CA ILE A 183 5.42 3.48 -22.31
C ILE A 183 3.94 3.54 -21.92
N PRO A 184 3.38 4.74 -21.65
CA PRO A 184 1.93 4.90 -21.48
C PRO A 184 1.20 4.35 -22.71
N ILE A 185 0.11 3.61 -22.50
CA ILE A 185 -0.69 3.15 -23.63
C ILE A 185 -1.71 4.22 -24.07
N ASP A 186 -1.99 5.23 -23.24
CA ASP A 186 -2.95 6.31 -23.51
C ASP A 186 -4.27 5.76 -24.09
N ASP A 187 -4.68 6.21 -25.27
CA ASP A 187 -5.88 5.76 -25.98
C ASP A 187 -5.68 4.42 -26.72
N SER A 188 -4.50 3.79 -26.64
CA SER A 188 -4.19 2.52 -27.29
C SER A 188 -4.70 1.33 -26.48
N ILE A 189 -4.86 0.18 -27.14
CA ILE A 189 -5.38 -1.05 -26.54
C ILE A 189 -4.29 -2.11 -26.37
N ALA A 190 -4.20 -2.70 -25.18
CA ALA A 190 -3.32 -3.84 -24.92
C ALA A 190 -4.14 -5.14 -24.86
N VAL A 191 -3.65 -6.19 -25.52
CA VAL A 191 -4.22 -7.55 -25.39
C VAL A 191 -3.49 -8.27 -24.27
N VAL A 192 -4.23 -8.73 -23.27
CA VAL A 192 -3.66 -9.33 -22.06
C VAL A 192 -4.31 -10.69 -21.80
N ASN A 193 -3.47 -11.72 -21.71
CA ASN A 193 -3.85 -13.08 -21.37
C ASN A 193 -3.70 -13.29 -19.86
N ASP A 194 -4.81 -13.53 -19.19
CA ASP A 194 -4.81 -14.02 -17.81
C ASP A 194 -4.48 -15.52 -17.83
N ILE A 195 -3.23 -15.84 -17.48
CA ILE A 195 -2.75 -17.22 -17.56
C ILE A 195 -3.40 -18.15 -16.53
N GLU A 196 -3.85 -17.60 -15.39
CA GLU A 196 -4.42 -18.40 -14.30
C GLU A 196 -5.92 -18.60 -14.53
N ALA A 197 -6.64 -17.57 -14.99
CA ALA A 197 -8.05 -17.66 -15.33
C ALA A 197 -8.31 -18.29 -16.72
N GLY A 198 -7.30 -18.33 -17.59
CA GLY A 198 -7.45 -18.81 -18.97
C GLY A 198 -8.34 -17.89 -19.82
N ALA A 199 -8.30 -16.59 -19.58
CA ALA A 199 -9.15 -15.59 -20.21
C ALA A 199 -8.33 -14.52 -20.95
N VAL A 200 -8.91 -13.98 -22.02
CA VAL A 200 -8.31 -12.86 -22.78
C VAL A 200 -9.05 -11.59 -22.43
N TYR A 201 -8.30 -10.56 -22.07
CA TYR A 201 -8.80 -9.23 -21.79
C TYR A 201 -8.20 -8.23 -22.78
N LEU A 202 -8.99 -7.22 -23.11
CA LEU A 202 -8.46 -5.99 -23.67
C LEU A 202 -8.37 -4.95 -22.55
N VAL A 203 -7.21 -4.32 -22.39
CA VAL A 203 -7.01 -3.21 -21.46
C VAL A 203 -7.00 -1.92 -22.25
N TRP A 204 -7.91 -1.02 -21.93
CA TRP A 204 -8.09 0.26 -22.61
C TRP A 204 -8.64 1.28 -21.61
N ASN A 205 -8.07 2.49 -21.61
CA ASN A 205 -8.54 3.61 -20.79
C ASN A 205 -8.76 3.25 -19.30
N GLY A 206 -7.78 2.56 -18.70
CA GLY A 206 -7.83 2.15 -17.29
C GLY A 206 -8.81 1.01 -16.95
N HIS A 207 -9.53 0.45 -17.93
CA HIS A 207 -10.49 -0.63 -17.73
C HIS A 207 -10.00 -1.93 -18.35
N ARG A 208 -10.51 -3.04 -17.82
CA ARG A 208 -10.42 -4.34 -18.48
C ARG A 208 -11.75 -4.71 -19.12
N PHE A 209 -11.69 -5.25 -20.33
CA PHE A 209 -12.85 -5.77 -21.05
C PHE A 209 -12.63 -7.24 -21.36
N LEU A 210 -13.54 -8.11 -20.91
CA LEU A 210 -13.44 -9.55 -21.19
C LEU A 210 -13.73 -9.81 -22.67
N ALA A 211 -12.83 -10.47 -23.38
CA ALA A 211 -13.12 -11.01 -24.70
C ALA A 211 -13.79 -12.38 -24.54
N ALA A 212 -15.12 -12.45 -24.52
CA ALA A 212 -15.84 -13.72 -24.32
C ALA A 212 -15.70 -14.68 -25.50
N ASP A 213 -15.58 -14.15 -26.72
CA ASP A 213 -15.10 -14.87 -27.88
C ASP A 213 -13.79 -14.23 -28.36
N PRO A 214 -12.63 -14.66 -27.85
CA PRO A 214 -11.34 -14.09 -28.24
C PRO A 214 -11.08 -14.18 -29.74
N THR A 215 -11.61 -15.21 -30.42
CA THR A 215 -11.39 -15.36 -31.87
C THR A 215 -12.11 -14.27 -32.63
N ALA A 216 -13.41 -14.07 -32.38
CA ALA A 216 -14.18 -13.02 -33.05
C ALA A 216 -13.69 -11.62 -32.65
N VAL A 217 -13.41 -11.40 -31.36
CA VAL A 217 -12.96 -10.10 -30.85
C VAL A 217 -11.62 -9.69 -31.46
N LEU A 218 -10.60 -10.56 -31.40
CA LEU A 218 -9.28 -10.24 -31.93
C LEU A 218 -9.29 -10.16 -33.46
N THR A 219 -10.12 -10.94 -34.14
CA THR A 219 -10.26 -10.86 -35.60
C THR A 219 -10.92 -9.56 -36.03
N GLY A 220 -12.06 -9.21 -35.43
CA GLY A 220 -12.82 -8.01 -35.77
C GLY A 220 -12.01 -6.73 -35.55
N LEU A 221 -11.25 -6.67 -34.46
CA LEU A 221 -10.43 -5.49 -34.14
C LEU A 221 -9.03 -5.51 -34.77
N GLY A 222 -8.69 -6.51 -35.58
CA GLY A 222 -7.37 -6.61 -36.21
C GLY A 222 -6.22 -6.84 -35.22
N LEU A 223 -6.51 -7.45 -34.06
CA LEU A 223 -5.56 -7.67 -32.96
C LEU A 223 -4.98 -9.08 -32.93
N ARG A 224 -5.27 -9.94 -33.93
CA ARG A 224 -4.80 -11.34 -33.96
C ARG A 224 -3.29 -11.49 -33.94
N ASP A 225 -2.60 -10.64 -34.69
CA ASP A 225 -1.15 -10.69 -34.87
C ASP A 225 -0.41 -9.72 -33.94
N VAL A 226 -1.14 -9.04 -33.04
CA VAL A 226 -0.57 -8.14 -32.04
C VAL A 226 -0.01 -8.96 -30.88
N PRO A 227 1.17 -8.61 -30.32
CA PRO A 227 1.70 -9.27 -29.14
C PRO A 227 0.71 -9.23 -27.96
N GLN A 228 0.50 -10.39 -27.34
CA GLN A 228 -0.41 -10.55 -26.21
C GLN A 228 0.40 -10.76 -24.93
N ILE A 229 0.23 -9.87 -23.96
CA ILE A 229 0.95 -9.90 -22.68
C ILE A 229 0.40 -11.05 -21.82
N GLU A 230 1.24 -11.93 -21.30
CA GLU A 230 0.86 -12.86 -20.24
C GLU A 230 0.90 -12.11 -18.90
N ALA A 231 -0.22 -12.02 -18.20
CA ALA A 231 -0.32 -11.29 -16.93
C ALA A 231 -0.95 -12.12 -15.80
N GLY A 232 -0.57 -11.78 -14.56
CA GLY A 232 -1.18 -12.36 -13.37
C GLY A 232 -2.56 -11.78 -13.09
N THR A 233 -3.48 -12.61 -12.60
CA THR A 233 -4.89 -12.23 -12.34
C THR A 233 -5.03 -11.03 -11.41
N ALA A 234 -4.12 -10.87 -10.43
CA ALA A 234 -4.19 -9.75 -9.47
C ALA A 234 -4.15 -8.38 -10.16
N MET A 235 -3.31 -8.23 -11.19
CA MET A 235 -3.18 -6.99 -11.97
C MET A 235 -4.47 -6.67 -12.73
N LEU A 236 -5.02 -7.65 -13.45
CA LEU A 236 -6.26 -7.47 -14.21
C LEU A 236 -7.45 -7.19 -13.30
N THR A 237 -7.61 -7.97 -12.23
CA THR A 237 -8.75 -7.84 -11.31
C THR A 237 -8.73 -6.60 -10.42
N ALA A 238 -7.60 -5.88 -10.36
CA ALA A 238 -7.54 -4.56 -9.75
C ALA A 238 -8.17 -3.47 -10.63
N LEU A 239 -8.17 -3.65 -11.95
CA LEU A 239 -8.79 -2.72 -12.88
C LEU A 239 -10.33 -2.83 -12.82
N PRO A 240 -11.05 -1.69 -12.89
CA PRO A 240 -12.49 -1.69 -13.07
C PRO A 240 -12.92 -2.54 -14.27
N ASP A 241 -14.04 -3.24 -14.10
CA ASP A 241 -14.64 -4.05 -15.15
C ASP A 241 -15.42 -3.15 -16.11
N GLY A 242 -14.96 -3.05 -17.35
CA GLY A 242 -15.65 -2.36 -18.44
C GLY A 242 -16.70 -3.21 -19.15
N GLY A 243 -16.87 -4.47 -18.73
CA GLY A 243 -17.82 -5.40 -19.29
C GLY A 243 -17.21 -6.35 -20.32
N THR A 244 -18.08 -6.98 -21.09
CA THR A 244 -17.71 -8.06 -22.00
C THR A 244 -17.85 -7.63 -23.46
N LEU A 245 -16.81 -7.93 -24.24
CA LEU A 245 -16.79 -7.82 -25.69
C LEU A 245 -17.12 -9.18 -26.30
N ALA A 246 -18.19 -9.21 -27.09
CA ALA A 246 -18.66 -10.40 -27.77
C ALA A 246 -19.42 -10.02 -29.05
N PRO A 247 -19.50 -10.91 -30.03
CA PRO A 247 -20.44 -10.76 -31.14
C PRO A 247 -21.88 -10.59 -30.68
N SER A 248 -22.62 -9.75 -31.38
CA SER A 248 -24.05 -9.57 -31.13
C SER A 248 -24.87 -10.68 -31.80
N ALA A 249 -25.63 -11.45 -31.02
CA ALA A 249 -26.43 -12.59 -31.50
C ALA A 249 -27.93 -12.37 -31.29
N PRO A 250 -28.61 -11.58 -32.16
CA PRO A 250 -30.03 -11.32 -32.02
C PRO A 250 -30.87 -12.59 -32.26
N ALA A 251 -32.00 -12.68 -31.58
CA ALA A 251 -32.97 -13.76 -31.76
C ALA A 251 -33.51 -13.75 -33.20
N GLY A 252 -33.69 -14.93 -33.80
CA GLY A 252 -34.18 -15.04 -35.17
C GLY A 252 -33.13 -14.72 -36.24
N ARG A 253 -31.83 -14.73 -35.92
CA ARG A 253 -30.73 -14.54 -36.88
C ARG A 253 -30.95 -15.33 -38.18
N GLY A 254 -30.78 -14.66 -39.32
CA GLY A 254 -30.98 -15.21 -40.66
C GLY A 254 -32.44 -15.23 -41.14
N GLN A 255 -33.42 -14.91 -40.29
CA GLN A 255 -34.80 -14.70 -40.72
C GLN A 255 -34.96 -13.31 -41.38
N PRO A 256 -35.93 -13.14 -42.30
CA PRO A 256 -36.28 -11.81 -42.80
C PRO A 256 -36.74 -10.89 -41.68
N SER A 257 -36.25 -9.64 -41.67
CA SER A 257 -36.76 -8.62 -40.76
C SER A 257 -38.19 -8.24 -41.16
N SER A 258 -39.10 -8.16 -40.18
CA SER A 258 -40.48 -7.71 -40.42
C SER A 258 -40.58 -6.23 -40.82
N THR A 259 -39.60 -5.42 -40.37
CA THR A 259 -39.62 -3.96 -40.52
C THR A 259 -38.62 -3.47 -41.57
N ALA A 260 -37.47 -4.13 -41.69
CA ALA A 260 -36.41 -3.77 -42.63
C ALA A 260 -36.46 -4.64 -43.89
N SER A 261 -37.35 -4.29 -44.83
CA SER A 261 -37.57 -5.06 -46.07
C SER A 261 -36.27 -5.30 -46.86
N GLY A 262 -36.00 -6.56 -47.21
CA GLY A 262 -34.81 -6.98 -47.94
C GLY A 262 -33.58 -7.28 -47.07
N LEU A 263 -33.66 -7.06 -45.76
CA LEU A 263 -32.60 -7.34 -44.80
C LEU A 263 -32.96 -8.55 -43.92
N LEU A 264 -31.92 -9.24 -43.45
CA LEU A 264 -32.05 -10.37 -42.54
C LEU A 264 -31.62 -9.97 -41.13
N VAL A 265 -32.29 -10.52 -40.12
CA VAL A 265 -31.93 -10.34 -38.71
C VAL A 265 -30.49 -10.82 -38.49
N GLY A 266 -29.69 -9.98 -37.82
CA GLY A 266 -28.27 -10.22 -37.58
C GLY A 266 -27.33 -9.56 -38.60
N GLN A 267 -27.82 -9.09 -39.75
CA GLN A 267 -26.98 -8.31 -40.66
C GLN A 267 -26.52 -7.00 -40.00
N ILE A 268 -25.35 -6.52 -40.42
CA ILE A 268 -24.83 -5.22 -40.03
C ILE A 268 -25.05 -4.30 -41.21
N VAL A 269 -25.72 -3.18 -40.98
CA VAL A 269 -25.87 -2.12 -41.98
C VAL A 269 -25.08 -0.89 -41.55
N MET A 270 -24.58 -0.14 -42.54
CA MET A 270 -23.91 1.12 -42.31
C MET A 270 -24.52 2.22 -43.17
N THR A 271 -24.47 3.44 -42.65
CA THR A 271 -24.80 4.64 -43.42
C THR A 271 -23.55 5.49 -43.53
N SER A 272 -23.17 5.83 -44.76
CA SER A 272 -22.11 6.79 -45.02
C SER A 272 -22.71 8.18 -45.20
N SER A 273 -22.30 9.14 -44.39
CA SER A 273 -22.63 10.56 -44.59
C SER A 273 -21.40 11.34 -45.01
N GLY A 274 -20.85 11.02 -46.18
CA GLY A 274 -19.77 11.78 -46.82
C GLY A 274 -18.53 11.97 -45.92
N SER A 275 -18.38 13.15 -45.30
CA SER A 275 -17.25 13.56 -44.46
C SER A 275 -17.34 13.13 -42.99
N ASP A 276 -18.48 12.59 -42.54
CA ASP A 276 -18.68 12.16 -41.15
C ASP A 276 -18.41 10.66 -40.97
N ALA A 277 -18.15 10.26 -39.72
CA ALA A 277 -17.97 8.87 -39.34
C ALA A 277 -19.21 8.03 -39.71
N SER A 278 -18.99 6.82 -40.23
CA SER A 278 -20.06 5.88 -40.56
C SER A 278 -20.84 5.49 -39.31
N SER A 279 -22.17 5.53 -39.39
CA SER A 279 -23.05 4.97 -38.35
C SER A 279 -23.33 3.50 -38.65
N TYR A 280 -23.18 2.65 -37.63
CA TYR A 280 -23.40 1.21 -37.74
C TYR A 280 -24.67 0.79 -36.98
N TYR A 281 -25.39 -0.15 -37.58
CA TYR A 281 -26.59 -0.72 -36.98
C TYR A 281 -26.64 -2.23 -37.13
N LEU A 282 -27.12 -2.91 -36.11
CA LEU A 282 -27.52 -4.31 -36.14
C LEU A 282 -28.98 -4.42 -36.57
N VAL A 283 -29.28 -5.23 -37.58
CA VAL A 283 -30.65 -5.51 -38.00
C VAL A 283 -31.32 -6.45 -37.01
N LEU A 284 -32.43 -6.02 -36.43
CA LEU A 284 -33.33 -6.80 -35.59
C LEU A 284 -34.60 -7.17 -36.37
N ASP A 285 -35.46 -8.00 -35.77
CA ASP A 285 -36.76 -8.31 -36.38
C ASP A 285 -37.64 -7.06 -36.47
N GLU A 286 -37.69 -6.27 -35.38
CA GLU A 286 -38.53 -5.07 -35.25
C GLU A 286 -37.71 -3.77 -35.32
N GLY A 287 -36.77 -3.67 -36.27
CA GLY A 287 -36.04 -2.41 -36.53
C GLY A 287 -34.52 -2.57 -36.53
N LEU A 288 -33.82 -1.51 -36.17
CA LEU A 288 -32.36 -1.45 -36.10
C LEU A 288 -31.91 -1.11 -34.68
N GLN A 289 -30.78 -1.68 -34.25
CA GLN A 289 -30.09 -1.28 -33.02
C GLN A 289 -28.82 -0.54 -33.40
N ALA A 290 -28.67 0.72 -32.99
CA ALA A 290 -27.40 1.42 -33.16
C ALA A 290 -26.30 0.74 -32.32
N ILE A 291 -25.17 0.48 -32.95
CA ILE A 291 -24.02 -0.19 -32.34
C ILE A 291 -22.75 0.59 -32.66
N SER A 292 -21.73 0.41 -31.82
CA SER A 292 -20.42 1.01 -32.11
C SER A 292 -19.73 0.31 -33.28
N GLU A 293 -18.73 0.96 -33.88
CA GLU A 293 -17.90 0.36 -34.92
C GLU A 293 -17.16 -0.88 -34.39
N VAL A 294 -16.67 -0.81 -33.15
CA VAL A 294 -16.07 -1.95 -32.44
C VAL A 294 -17.06 -3.13 -32.35
N GLN A 295 -18.30 -2.89 -31.92
CA GLN A 295 -19.32 -3.94 -31.84
C GLN A 295 -19.66 -4.51 -33.23
N ALA A 296 -19.73 -3.66 -34.25
CA ALA A 296 -19.99 -4.05 -35.63
C ALA A 296 -18.88 -4.98 -36.15
N LEU A 297 -17.62 -4.59 -35.99
CA LEU A 297 -16.46 -5.35 -36.45
C LEU A 297 -16.31 -6.69 -35.72
N ILE A 298 -16.52 -6.71 -34.40
CA ILE A 298 -16.54 -7.97 -33.62
C ILE A 298 -17.66 -8.88 -34.11
N THR A 299 -18.85 -8.33 -34.38
CA THR A 299 -19.99 -9.12 -34.85
C THR A 299 -19.76 -9.64 -36.27
N LEU A 300 -19.17 -8.85 -37.17
CA LEU A 300 -18.81 -9.27 -38.53
C LEU A 300 -17.79 -10.41 -38.54
N ALA A 301 -16.95 -10.51 -37.50
CA ALA A 301 -15.99 -11.59 -37.32
C ALA A 301 -16.57 -12.86 -36.69
N ASP A 302 -17.87 -12.89 -36.35
CA ASP A 302 -18.55 -14.07 -35.80
C ASP A 302 -18.69 -15.16 -36.88
N PRO A 303 -18.11 -16.35 -36.69
CA PRO A 303 -18.20 -17.44 -37.68
C PRO A 303 -19.64 -17.93 -37.90
N THR A 304 -20.54 -17.72 -36.93
CA THR A 304 -21.95 -18.13 -37.02
C THR A 304 -22.82 -17.12 -37.76
N LEU A 305 -22.27 -15.95 -38.11
CA LEU A 305 -22.97 -14.89 -38.82
C LEU A 305 -23.30 -15.25 -40.27
N SER A 306 -22.65 -16.27 -40.85
CA SER A 306 -22.92 -16.75 -42.21
C SER A 306 -24.40 -17.11 -42.46
N THR A 307 -25.15 -17.44 -41.41
CA THR A 307 -26.61 -17.69 -41.46
C THR A 307 -27.41 -16.46 -41.89
N ALA A 308 -26.92 -15.25 -41.60
CA ALA A 308 -27.50 -13.97 -42.02
C ALA A 308 -26.94 -13.46 -43.38
N TYR A 309 -25.98 -14.17 -43.98
CA TYR A 309 -25.36 -13.82 -45.26
C TYR A 309 -25.34 -15.03 -46.21
N PRO A 310 -26.52 -15.55 -46.63
CA PRO A 310 -26.59 -16.78 -47.42
C PRO A 310 -25.93 -16.61 -48.79
N GLY A 311 -24.74 -17.20 -48.96
CA GLY A 311 -23.98 -17.15 -50.21
C GLY A 311 -23.35 -15.80 -50.54
N ALA A 312 -23.28 -14.89 -49.56
CA ALA A 312 -22.70 -13.56 -49.70
C ALA A 312 -21.44 -13.41 -48.82
N ALA A 313 -20.62 -12.41 -49.12
CA ALA A 313 -19.54 -11.99 -48.23
C ALA A 313 -20.14 -11.39 -46.94
N ILE A 314 -19.48 -11.64 -45.81
CA ILE A 314 -19.88 -11.09 -44.50
C ILE A 314 -19.23 -9.71 -44.37
N GLU A 315 -19.94 -8.68 -44.78
CA GLU A 315 -19.50 -7.28 -44.76
C GLU A 315 -20.68 -6.38 -44.37
N ALA A 316 -20.40 -5.18 -43.86
CA ALA A 316 -21.45 -4.21 -43.57
C ALA A 316 -22.17 -3.79 -44.86
N ILE A 317 -23.50 -3.82 -44.84
CA ILE A 317 -24.33 -3.47 -45.99
C ILE A 317 -24.61 -1.97 -45.94
N GLU A 318 -24.17 -1.24 -46.96
CA GLU A 318 -24.46 0.18 -47.06
C GLU A 318 -25.93 0.42 -47.44
N ILE A 319 -26.63 1.21 -46.63
CA ILE A 319 -28.01 1.67 -46.91
C ILE A 319 -28.09 3.20 -46.91
N PRO A 320 -29.00 3.81 -47.69
CA PRO A 320 -29.21 5.25 -47.63
C PRO A 320 -29.60 5.71 -46.22
N ALA A 321 -29.02 6.82 -45.74
CA ALA A 321 -29.37 7.38 -44.42
C ALA A 321 -30.88 7.65 -44.27
N ALA A 322 -31.56 8.05 -45.35
CA ALA A 322 -33.00 8.23 -45.37
C ALA A 322 -33.78 6.93 -45.10
N GLN A 323 -33.26 5.77 -45.52
CA GLN A 323 -33.85 4.46 -45.23
C GLN A 323 -33.63 4.07 -43.78
N ALA A 324 -32.40 4.22 -43.26
CA ALA A 324 -32.09 3.95 -41.85
C ALA A 324 -32.97 4.80 -40.90
N ASN A 325 -33.13 6.09 -41.20
CA ASN A 325 -33.93 7.02 -40.41
C ASN A 325 -35.44 6.74 -40.43
N GLN A 326 -35.94 5.94 -41.38
CA GLN A 326 -37.34 5.53 -41.44
C GLN A 326 -37.64 4.28 -40.62
N LEU A 327 -36.60 3.52 -40.25
CA LEU A 327 -36.73 2.32 -39.44
C LEU A 327 -36.71 2.69 -37.95
N PRO A 328 -37.51 2.02 -37.08
CA PRO A 328 -37.39 2.17 -35.65
C PRO A 328 -35.97 1.83 -35.21
N HIS A 329 -35.31 2.75 -34.51
CA HIS A 329 -33.99 2.53 -33.96
C HIS A 329 -33.74 3.43 -32.75
N ASP A 330 -32.97 2.90 -31.81
CA ASP A 330 -32.43 3.69 -30.71
C ASP A 330 -31.13 4.37 -31.14
N GLN A 331 -30.81 5.49 -30.50
CA GLN A 331 -29.50 6.13 -30.64
C GLN A 331 -28.53 5.57 -29.61
N LEU A 332 -27.25 5.49 -29.98
CA LEU A 332 -26.19 5.33 -28.98
C LEU A 332 -26.24 6.54 -28.04
N GLY A 333 -26.27 6.27 -26.73
CA GLY A 333 -26.17 7.34 -25.73
C GLY A 333 -24.83 8.08 -25.80
N ASP A 334 -24.61 9.04 -24.91
CA ASP A 334 -23.30 9.68 -24.77
C ASP A 334 -22.26 8.67 -24.23
N PRO A 335 -20.99 8.70 -24.72
CA PRO A 335 -19.97 7.79 -24.24
C PRO A 335 -19.66 8.05 -22.77
N GLN A 336 -19.62 6.98 -21.98
CA GLN A 336 -19.17 7.00 -20.60
C GLN A 336 -17.72 6.50 -20.51
N PHE A 337 -17.01 6.92 -19.47
CA PHE A 337 -15.60 6.56 -19.26
C PHE A 337 -15.36 5.04 -19.15
N SER A 338 -16.34 4.30 -18.64
CA SER A 338 -16.32 2.84 -18.50
C SER A 338 -16.85 2.07 -19.73
N ASP A 339 -17.35 2.77 -20.74
CA ASP A 339 -17.85 2.12 -21.96
C ASP A 339 -16.69 1.50 -22.75
N PRO A 340 -16.93 0.40 -23.49
CA PRO A 340 -15.96 -0.08 -24.46
C PRO A 340 -15.67 0.97 -25.54
N PRO A 341 -14.50 0.92 -26.19
CA PRO A 341 -14.15 1.86 -27.25
C PRO A 341 -15.21 1.82 -28.36
N ARG A 342 -15.60 2.99 -28.87
CA ARG A 342 -16.59 3.07 -29.95
C ARG A 342 -15.98 2.84 -31.33
N VAL A 343 -14.71 3.18 -31.48
CA VAL A 343 -13.89 3.03 -32.67
C VAL A 343 -12.69 2.14 -32.31
N PRO A 344 -12.22 1.24 -33.19
CA PRO A 344 -11.07 0.39 -32.90
C PRO A 344 -9.84 1.22 -32.52
N PRO A 345 -9.31 1.07 -31.29
CA PRO A 345 -8.11 1.78 -30.90
C PRO A 345 -6.88 1.21 -31.60
N ALA A 346 -5.81 2.01 -31.69
CA ALA A 346 -4.52 1.50 -32.12
C ALA A 346 -3.96 0.48 -31.09
N PRO A 347 -3.25 -0.57 -31.52
CA PRO A 347 -2.61 -1.49 -30.59
C PRO A 347 -1.47 -0.80 -29.83
N ALA A 348 -1.35 -1.11 -28.54
CA ALA A 348 -0.24 -0.65 -27.71
C ALA A 348 1.11 -1.21 -28.21
N LEU A 349 2.19 -0.46 -27.99
CA LEU A 349 3.55 -0.83 -28.39
C LEU A 349 4.16 -1.85 -27.40
N VAL A 350 3.76 -3.11 -27.57
CA VAL A 350 4.19 -4.25 -26.74
C VAL A 350 5.28 -5.05 -27.46
N GLN A 351 6.33 -5.45 -26.74
CA GLN A 351 7.43 -6.25 -27.32
C GLN A 351 7.10 -7.74 -27.45
N GLY A 352 6.36 -8.31 -26.50
CA GLY A 352 6.05 -9.73 -26.50
C GLY A 352 5.22 -10.18 -25.32
N LYS A 353 5.09 -11.50 -25.18
CA LYS A 353 4.27 -12.10 -24.10
C LYS A 353 4.81 -11.88 -22.69
N THR A 354 6.11 -11.63 -22.55
CA THR A 354 6.77 -11.37 -21.26
C THR A 354 6.90 -9.89 -20.96
N SER A 355 6.22 -9.01 -21.73
CA SER A 355 6.22 -7.57 -21.45
C SER A 355 5.57 -7.27 -20.10
N THR A 356 6.09 -6.26 -19.41
CA THR A 356 5.46 -5.77 -18.17
C THR A 356 4.22 -4.94 -18.52
N ILE A 357 3.16 -5.05 -17.71
CA ILE A 357 2.03 -4.12 -17.70
C ILE A 357 1.80 -3.60 -16.28
N CYS A 358 1.66 -2.28 -16.14
CA CYS A 358 1.49 -1.58 -14.87
C CYS A 358 0.27 -0.68 -14.90
N ALA A 359 -0.39 -0.56 -13.74
CA ALA A 359 -1.49 0.34 -13.48
C ALA A 359 -1.12 1.24 -12.30
N SER A 360 -1.17 2.55 -12.51
CA SER A 360 -0.92 3.56 -11.47
C SER A 360 -2.24 4.17 -11.02
N PHE A 361 -2.48 4.15 -9.72
CA PHE A 361 -3.71 4.61 -9.06
C PHE A 361 -3.38 5.83 -8.21
N SER A 362 -3.99 6.96 -8.53
CA SER A 362 -3.91 8.16 -7.69
C SER A 362 -5.10 8.26 -6.75
N SER A 363 -4.91 8.95 -5.62
CA SER A 363 -5.97 9.10 -4.62
C SER A 363 -7.19 9.82 -5.20
N GLY A 364 -8.37 9.22 -5.06
CA GLY A 364 -9.66 9.88 -5.35
C GLY A 364 -9.95 10.15 -6.83
N THR A 365 -9.26 9.47 -7.76
CA THR A 365 -9.50 9.60 -9.21
C THR A 365 -10.03 8.31 -9.83
N ALA A 366 -10.81 8.47 -10.91
CA ALA A 366 -11.26 7.38 -11.78
C ALA A 366 -10.18 6.96 -12.78
N GLU A 367 -9.26 7.87 -13.07
CA GLU A 367 -8.24 7.71 -14.08
C GLU A 367 -7.13 6.82 -13.56
N ILE A 368 -6.86 5.74 -14.30
CA ILE A 368 -5.81 4.77 -14.01
C ILE A 368 -4.85 4.83 -15.18
N ASP A 369 -3.62 5.29 -14.93
CA ASP A 369 -2.56 5.30 -15.94
C ASP A 369 -2.07 3.87 -16.19
N ILE A 370 -2.18 3.41 -17.43
CA ILE A 370 -1.67 2.09 -17.84
C ILE A 370 -0.41 2.28 -18.66
N ALA A 371 0.66 1.59 -18.26
CA ALA A 371 1.91 1.58 -18.99
C ALA A 371 2.40 0.16 -19.26
N VAL A 372 3.02 -0.03 -20.42
CA VAL A 372 3.71 -1.27 -20.80
C VAL A 372 5.22 -1.06 -20.79
N GLU A 373 5.97 -2.16 -20.74
CA GLU A 373 7.46 -2.13 -20.69
C GLU A 373 8.01 -1.33 -19.49
N ALA A 374 7.21 -1.20 -18.45
CA ALA A 374 7.56 -0.46 -17.25
C ALA A 374 8.51 -1.27 -16.35
N GLN A 375 9.35 -0.53 -15.61
CA GLN A 375 10.15 -1.09 -14.52
C GLN A 375 9.64 -0.61 -13.17
N VAL A 376 9.68 -1.52 -12.20
CA VAL A 376 9.27 -1.26 -10.82
C VAL A 376 10.48 -1.42 -9.91
N GLU A 377 10.91 -0.32 -9.32
CA GLU A 377 12.02 -0.33 -8.36
C GLU A 377 11.60 -1.06 -7.08
N GLY A 378 12.48 -1.94 -6.58
CA GLY A 378 12.29 -2.64 -5.31
C GLY A 378 11.32 -3.82 -5.35
N ALA A 379 10.77 -4.17 -6.52
CA ALA A 379 9.91 -5.35 -6.67
C ALA A 379 10.60 -6.67 -6.29
N ASP A 380 11.93 -6.72 -6.34
CA ASP A 380 12.78 -7.83 -5.89
C ASP A 380 12.94 -7.91 -4.36
N THR A 381 12.67 -6.80 -3.66
CA THR A 381 12.74 -6.68 -2.19
C THR A 381 11.36 -6.68 -1.53
N ALA A 382 10.30 -6.82 -2.32
CA ALA A 382 8.92 -6.79 -1.85
C ALA A 382 8.57 -8.03 -1.01
N THR A 383 7.64 -7.87 -0.08
CA THR A 383 7.21 -8.98 0.78
C THR A 383 6.31 -9.91 0.00
N ALA A 384 6.71 -11.18 -0.11
CA ALA A 384 5.90 -12.22 -0.73
C ALA A 384 4.61 -12.46 0.07
N THR A 385 3.50 -12.57 -0.62
CA THR A 385 2.19 -12.85 -0.03
C THR A 385 1.84 -14.34 -0.13
N PRO A 386 0.77 -14.79 0.54
CA PRO A 386 0.20 -16.13 0.32
C PRO A 386 -0.41 -16.35 -1.07
N GLN A 387 -0.37 -15.35 -1.98
CA GLN A 387 -0.95 -15.29 -3.33
C GLN A 387 -2.48 -15.39 -3.39
N ARG A 388 -3.11 -16.07 -2.43
CA ARG A 388 -4.56 -16.19 -2.29
C ARG A 388 -4.98 -16.11 -0.83
N THR A 389 -6.15 -15.56 -0.57
CA THR A 389 -6.80 -15.65 0.74
C THR A 389 -7.38 -17.05 0.96
N GLN A 390 -7.74 -17.37 2.20
CA GLN A 390 -8.43 -18.63 2.52
C GLN A 390 -9.75 -18.82 1.76
N ASN A 391 -10.41 -17.71 1.38
CA ASN A 391 -11.66 -17.71 0.61
C ASN A 391 -11.43 -17.71 -0.91
N GLY A 392 -10.18 -17.85 -1.36
CA GLY A 392 -9.83 -17.93 -2.78
C GLY A 392 -9.72 -16.58 -3.50
N ALA A 393 -9.75 -15.44 -2.80
CA ALA A 393 -9.49 -14.15 -3.44
C ALA A 393 -8.00 -14.06 -3.82
N VAL A 394 -7.72 -13.66 -5.06
CA VAL A 394 -6.35 -13.48 -5.56
C VAL A 394 -5.71 -12.26 -4.89
N LEU A 395 -4.48 -12.39 -4.42
CA LEU A 395 -3.67 -11.31 -3.87
C LEU A 395 -2.59 -10.93 -4.88
N ALA A 396 -2.01 -9.74 -4.74
CA ALA A 396 -0.74 -9.47 -5.41
C ALA A 396 0.30 -10.46 -4.87
N ASP A 397 1.15 -11.04 -5.73
CA ASP A 397 2.16 -12.00 -5.28
C ASP A 397 3.14 -11.34 -4.31
N GLN A 398 3.38 -10.05 -4.49
CA GLN A 398 4.24 -9.26 -3.62
C GLN A 398 3.63 -7.89 -3.34
N VAL A 399 3.82 -7.41 -2.11
CA VAL A 399 3.45 -6.06 -1.69
C VAL A 399 4.67 -5.37 -1.13
N LEU A 400 4.97 -4.19 -1.66
CA LEU A 400 6.05 -3.32 -1.21
C LEU A 400 5.47 -2.04 -0.65
N THR A 401 5.66 -1.84 0.64
CA THR A 401 5.58 -0.53 1.27
C THR A 401 6.99 -0.18 1.74
N PRO A 402 7.51 1.02 1.43
CA PRO A 402 8.81 1.47 1.91
C PRO A 402 9.01 1.21 3.42
N SER A 403 10.18 0.68 3.79
CA SER A 403 10.49 0.35 5.18
C SER A 403 10.36 1.56 6.10
N GLY A 404 9.71 1.36 7.26
CA GLY A 404 9.43 2.43 8.22
C GLY A 404 8.32 3.40 7.77
N SER A 405 7.61 3.11 6.68
CA SER A 405 6.47 3.90 6.22
C SER A 405 5.17 3.10 6.28
N ALA A 406 4.06 3.82 6.26
CA ALA A 406 2.72 3.23 6.20
C ALA A 406 1.82 4.05 5.28
N ALA A 407 0.68 3.49 4.88
CA ALA A 407 -0.38 4.24 4.24
C ALA A 407 -1.68 4.05 5.03
N LEU A 408 -2.41 5.14 5.24
CA LEU A 408 -3.77 5.09 5.70
C LEU A 408 -4.66 5.13 4.46
N VAL A 409 -5.43 4.08 4.20
CA VAL A 409 -6.19 3.95 2.97
C VAL A 409 -7.66 3.78 3.26
N ARG A 410 -8.49 4.55 2.57
CA ARG A 410 -9.93 4.33 2.50
C ARG A 410 -10.24 3.55 1.22
N SER A 411 -10.83 2.38 1.39
CA SER A 411 -11.23 1.52 0.28
C SER A 411 -12.59 1.96 -0.26
N VAL A 412 -12.61 2.61 -1.42
CA VAL A 412 -13.82 3.21 -2.01
C VAL A 412 -14.37 2.38 -3.16
N MET A 413 -15.70 2.35 -3.31
CA MET A 413 -16.37 1.61 -4.40
C MET A 413 -16.41 2.38 -5.72
N SER A 414 -16.32 3.70 -5.66
CA SER A 414 -16.21 4.58 -6.82
C SER A 414 -15.29 5.76 -6.49
N PRO A 415 -14.73 6.44 -7.51
CA PRO A 415 -13.91 7.63 -7.33
C PRO A 415 -14.63 8.80 -6.62
N THR A 416 -15.95 8.85 -6.76
CA THR A 416 -16.81 9.86 -6.13
C THR A 416 -17.29 9.46 -4.74
N ALA A 417 -16.99 8.24 -4.28
CA ALA A 417 -17.38 7.80 -2.95
C ALA A 417 -16.39 8.35 -1.92
N GLU A 418 -16.91 9.08 -0.94
CA GLU A 418 -16.13 9.63 0.17
C GLU A 418 -16.10 8.67 1.38
N GLU A 419 -16.99 7.67 1.40
CA GLU A 419 -17.12 6.68 2.46
C GLU A 419 -16.60 5.31 2.03
N GLY A 420 -16.10 4.55 3.01
CA GLY A 420 -15.56 3.21 2.83
C GLY A 420 -14.76 2.75 4.05
N PRO A 421 -14.51 1.44 4.19
CA PRO A 421 -13.70 0.92 5.28
C PRO A 421 -12.28 1.49 5.23
N LEU A 422 -11.74 1.76 6.42
CA LEU A 422 -10.42 2.33 6.61
C LEU A 422 -9.43 1.23 6.98
N TYR A 423 -8.24 1.27 6.37
CA TYR A 423 -7.19 0.30 6.62
C TYR A 423 -5.85 1.01 6.87
N LEU A 424 -5.06 0.46 7.79
CA LEU A 424 -3.63 0.73 7.89
C LEU A 424 -2.89 -0.27 7.02
N VAL A 425 -1.99 0.19 6.15
CA VAL A 425 -1.07 -0.65 5.37
C VAL A 425 0.36 -0.32 5.78
N THR A 426 1.16 -1.33 6.13
CA THR A 426 2.55 -1.12 6.60
C THR A 426 3.57 -1.77 5.66
N ASP A 427 4.85 -1.60 6.01
CA ASP A 427 6.02 -2.26 5.41
C ASP A 427 6.06 -3.79 5.57
N GLU A 428 5.16 -4.36 6.37
CA GLU A 428 4.91 -5.81 6.37
C GLU A 428 4.14 -6.29 5.12
N GLY A 429 3.70 -5.38 4.25
CA GLY A 429 2.95 -5.72 3.04
C GLY A 429 1.54 -6.25 3.33
N ARG A 430 0.98 -5.89 4.48
CA ARG A 430 -0.38 -6.27 4.92
C ARG A 430 -1.23 -5.04 5.19
N LYS A 431 -2.55 -5.24 5.21
CA LYS A 431 -3.53 -4.26 5.65
C LYS A 431 -4.26 -4.75 6.90
N TRP A 432 -4.62 -3.83 7.79
CA TRP A 432 -5.47 -4.11 8.95
C TRP A 432 -6.61 -3.11 9.02
N ALA A 433 -7.82 -3.59 9.25
CA ALA A 433 -9.01 -2.73 9.35
C ALA A 433 -8.94 -1.87 10.61
N ILE A 434 -9.25 -0.59 10.47
CA ILE A 434 -9.50 0.34 11.59
C ILE A 434 -11.02 0.53 11.65
N PRO A 435 -11.72 -0.07 12.62
CA PRO A 435 -13.17 -0.16 12.59
C PRO A 435 -13.91 1.15 12.94
N ASP A 436 -13.27 2.03 13.71
CA ASP A 436 -13.89 3.25 14.23
C ASP A 436 -12.87 4.35 14.55
N ASP A 437 -13.37 5.56 14.80
CA ASP A 437 -12.56 6.74 15.13
C ASP A 437 -11.84 6.61 16.48
N GLU A 438 -12.37 5.79 17.42
CA GLU A 438 -11.74 5.56 18.73
C GLU A 438 -10.45 4.74 18.56
N ALA A 439 -10.47 3.72 17.69
CA ALA A 439 -9.28 3.00 17.27
C ALA A 439 -8.30 3.92 16.53
N LEU A 440 -8.77 4.73 15.59
CA LEU A 440 -7.92 5.69 14.86
C LEU A 440 -7.21 6.67 15.82
N GLN A 441 -7.94 7.20 16.81
CA GLN A 441 -7.41 8.07 17.85
C GLN A 441 -6.41 7.35 18.75
N SER A 442 -6.73 6.13 19.17
CA SER A 442 -5.85 5.32 20.02
C SER A 442 -4.51 5.04 19.35
N LEU A 443 -4.52 4.82 18.03
CA LEU A 443 -3.33 4.60 17.22
C LEU A 443 -2.57 5.91 16.90
N GLY A 444 -3.13 7.08 17.24
CA GLY A 444 -2.53 8.38 16.98
C GLY A 444 -2.58 8.83 15.52
N LEU A 445 -3.56 8.34 14.76
CA LEU A 445 -3.66 8.52 13.31
C LEU A 445 -4.71 9.55 12.87
N THR A 446 -5.28 10.31 13.80
CA THR A 446 -6.35 11.29 13.51
C THR A 446 -5.92 12.47 12.64
N SER A 447 -4.62 12.79 12.62
CA SER A 447 -4.06 13.84 11.76
C SER A 447 -3.62 13.34 10.39
N VAL A 448 -3.68 12.03 10.13
CA VAL A 448 -3.28 11.44 8.85
C VAL A 448 -4.49 11.44 7.93
N GLU A 449 -4.36 12.10 6.78
CA GLU A 449 -5.39 12.08 5.75
C GLU A 449 -5.33 10.73 4.99
N PRO A 450 -6.43 9.96 4.93
CA PRO A 450 -6.45 8.72 4.18
C PRO A 450 -6.38 8.96 2.67
N VAL A 451 -5.57 8.18 1.95
CA VAL A 451 -5.68 8.10 0.50
C VAL A 451 -6.90 7.27 0.10
N LEU A 452 -7.62 7.71 -0.93
CA LEU A 452 -8.80 7.01 -1.44
C LEU A 452 -8.38 6.08 -2.58
N MET A 453 -8.51 4.77 -2.39
CA MET A 453 -8.10 3.77 -3.38
C MET A 453 -9.27 2.84 -3.74
N PRO A 454 -9.38 2.38 -5.00
CA PRO A 454 -10.42 1.44 -5.40
C PRO A 454 -10.39 0.16 -4.57
N ALA A 455 -11.58 -0.31 -4.17
CA ALA A 455 -11.72 -1.54 -3.40
C ALA A 455 -11.11 -2.76 -4.11
N SER A 456 -11.15 -2.80 -5.45
CA SER A 456 -10.51 -3.83 -6.27
C SER A 456 -8.99 -3.91 -6.06
N LEU A 457 -8.32 -2.76 -5.92
CA LEU A 457 -6.89 -2.67 -5.63
C LEU A 457 -6.57 -3.04 -4.18
N VAL A 458 -7.30 -2.46 -3.22
CA VAL A 458 -7.08 -2.72 -1.78
C VAL A 458 -7.35 -4.20 -1.45
N ALA A 459 -8.23 -4.87 -2.19
CA ALA A 459 -8.48 -6.31 -2.07
C ALA A 459 -7.33 -7.20 -2.57
N ARG A 460 -6.25 -6.64 -3.13
CA ARG A 460 -5.03 -7.40 -3.51
C ARG A 460 -3.99 -7.48 -2.38
N ILE A 461 -4.21 -6.77 -1.27
CA ILE A 461 -3.31 -6.78 -0.11
C ILE A 461 -3.78 -7.83 0.91
N PRO A 462 -2.88 -8.67 1.45
CA PRO A 462 -3.19 -9.57 2.56
C PRO A 462 -3.79 -8.83 3.76
N GLU A 463 -4.88 -9.36 4.30
CA GLU A 463 -5.59 -8.78 5.45
C GLU A 463 -5.18 -9.46 6.75
N GLY A 464 -4.82 -8.66 7.75
CA GLY A 464 -4.65 -9.08 9.14
C GLY A 464 -5.90 -8.81 9.98
N SER A 465 -5.84 -9.13 11.27
CA SER A 465 -6.93 -8.89 12.22
C SER A 465 -7.32 -7.41 12.33
N ALA A 466 -8.60 -7.13 12.61
CA ALA A 466 -9.03 -5.75 12.85
C ALA A 466 -8.32 -5.13 14.07
N LEU A 467 -7.89 -3.88 13.95
CA LEU A 467 -7.24 -3.10 15.00
C LEU A 467 -8.29 -2.51 15.94
N ASP A 468 -8.95 -3.38 16.71
CA ASP A 468 -10.01 -3.01 17.64
C ASP A 468 -9.63 -3.28 19.10
N LYS A 469 -10.16 -2.46 20.00
CA LYS A 469 -9.85 -2.52 21.44
C LYS A 469 -10.28 -3.82 22.10
N LYS A 470 -11.36 -4.45 21.63
CA LYS A 470 -11.87 -5.70 22.19
C LYS A 470 -10.93 -6.86 21.82
N ALA A 471 -10.48 -6.92 20.56
CA ALA A 471 -9.49 -7.89 20.11
C ALA A 471 -8.17 -7.73 20.87
N ALA A 472 -7.71 -6.49 21.06
CA ALA A 472 -6.50 -6.20 21.85
C ALA A 472 -6.62 -6.62 23.32
N GLY A 473 -7.83 -6.68 23.87
CA GLY A 473 -8.10 -7.16 25.24
C GLY A 473 -8.17 -8.67 25.40
N THR A 474 -7.97 -9.45 24.34
CA THR A 474 -8.03 -10.91 24.45
C THR A 474 -6.72 -11.48 25.02
N PRO A 475 -6.79 -12.47 25.94
CA PRO A 475 -5.62 -13.19 26.40
C PRO A 475 -4.99 -13.98 25.25
N SER A 476 -3.67 -13.87 25.10
CA SER A 476 -2.88 -14.55 24.05
C SER A 476 -2.01 -15.67 24.59
#